data_AF-A0A183KTJ6-F1
#
_entry.id   AF-A0A183KTJ6-F1
#
_cell.length_a   1.000
_cell.length_b   1.000
_cell.length_c   1.000
_cell.angle_alpha   90.00
_cell.angle_beta   90.00
_cell.angle_gamma   90.00
#
_symmetry.space_group_name_H-M   'P 1'
#
loop_
_entity.id
_entity.type
_entity.pdbx_description
1 polymer ?
#
loop_
_entity_poly.entity_id
_entity_poly.type
_entity_poly.pdbx_seq_one_letter_code
_entity_poly.pdbx_strand_id
1 'polypeptide(L)'
;LLIKTIFQYYFRNVNGKKIVTYEVIGNNNIAVPTHFFKVAAIQNKPNGEWHQVAWVMPNIRLPEQIKVDGFRVPVESVESASGWKFFPKLKS
;
A
#
# COMPACT_ATOMS: atom_id res chain seq x y z
N LEU A 1 -12.23 -9.13 2.04
CA LEU A 1 -10.94 -8.64 1.50
C LEU A 1 -10.91 -7.12 1.65
N LEU A 2 -10.05 -6.56 2.50
CA LEU A 2 -10.02 -5.12 2.78
C LEU A 2 -8.87 -4.47 2.01
N ILE A 3 -9.19 -3.56 1.09
CA ILE A 3 -8.19 -2.63 0.54
C ILE A 3 -7.97 -1.55 1.59
N LYS A 4 -6.72 -1.29 1.93
CA LYS A 4 -6.33 -0.31 2.95
C LYS A 4 -5.65 0.89 2.30
N THR A 5 -5.74 2.03 2.96
CA THR A 5 -5.25 3.31 2.46
C THR A 5 -3.91 3.66 3.06
N ILE A 6 -3.12 4.45 2.33
CA ILE A 6 -1.85 4.95 2.83
C ILE A 6 -1.61 6.37 2.31
N PHE A 7 -1.17 7.26 3.19
CA PHE A 7 -0.98 8.67 2.86
C PHE A 7 0.50 9.02 2.67
N GLN A 8 1.39 8.36 3.40
CA GLN A 8 2.82 8.70 3.47
C GLN A 8 3.71 7.95 2.46
N TYR A 9 3.13 7.21 1.50
CA TYR A 9 3.93 6.47 0.51
C TYR A 9 4.63 7.39 -0.50
N TYR A 10 4.05 8.56 -0.75
CA TYR A 10 4.70 9.66 -1.47
C TYR A 10 4.74 10.91 -0.61
N PHE A 11 5.92 11.52 -0.52
CA PHE A 11 6.14 12.78 0.16
C PHE A 11 6.91 13.72 -0.77
N ARG A 12 6.61 15.02 -0.66
CA ARG A 12 7.38 16.06 -1.34
C ARG A 12 8.54 16.48 -0.45
N ASN A 13 9.73 16.64 -1.02
CA ASN A 13 10.86 17.25 -0.32
C ASN A 13 10.82 18.76 -0.58
N VAL A 14 10.58 19.54 0.47
CA VAL A 14 10.56 21.00 0.41
C VAL A 14 11.53 21.52 1.47
N ASN A 15 12.63 22.13 1.03
CA ASN A 15 13.67 22.69 1.91
C ASN A 15 14.18 21.68 2.96
N GLY A 16 14.47 20.45 2.52
CA GLY A 16 14.95 19.37 3.40
C GLY A 16 13.86 18.72 4.28
N LYS A 17 12.61 19.19 4.23
CA LYS A 17 11.49 18.59 4.97
C LYS A 17 10.67 17.69 4.04
N LYS A 18 10.32 16.51 4.54
CA LYS A 18 9.35 15.60 3.90
C LYS A 18 7.94 16.04 4.27
N ILE A 19 7.13 16.36 3.27
CA ILE A 19 5.75 16.84 3.45
C ILE A 19 4.79 15.88 2.78
N VAL A 20 3.78 15.43 3.54
CA VAL A 20 2.64 14.68 3.03
C VAL A 20 1.49 15.66 2.79
N THR A 21 0.82 15.54 1.65
CA THR A 21 -0.35 16.35 1.31
C THR A 21 -1.40 15.44 0.69
N TYR A 22 -2.65 15.62 1.11
CA TYR A 22 -3.78 14.87 0.59
C TYR A 22 -5.03 15.76 0.60
N GLU A 23 -5.95 15.46 -0.29
CA GLU A 23 -7.24 16.15 -0.38
C GLU A 23 -8.18 15.70 0.74
N VAL A 24 -9.05 16.60 1.19
CA VAL A 24 -10.20 16.30 2.04
C VAL A 24 -11.47 16.79 1.35
N ILE A 25 -12.56 16.03 1.44
CA ILE A 25 -13.82 16.33 0.75
C ILE A 25 -15.02 16.42 1.70
N GLY A 26 -15.97 17.28 1.32
CA GLY A 26 -17.24 17.48 2.03
C GLY A 26 -17.11 18.19 3.38
N ASN A 27 -18.24 18.47 4.02
CA ASN A 27 -18.30 19.22 5.28
C ASN A 27 -17.61 18.49 6.45
N ASN A 28 -17.44 17.18 6.35
CA ASN A 28 -16.83 16.34 7.37
C ASN A 28 -15.33 16.14 7.15
N ASN A 29 -14.71 16.81 6.17
CA ASN A 29 -13.29 16.70 5.85
C ASN A 29 -12.83 15.24 5.66
N ILE A 30 -13.57 14.47 4.86
CA ILE A 30 -13.25 13.07 4.58
C ILE A 30 -11.93 13.01 3.80
N ALA A 31 -10.91 12.35 4.37
CA ALA A 31 -9.60 12.25 3.74
C ALA A 31 -9.64 11.38 2.48
N VAL A 32 -9.10 11.91 1.39
CA VAL A 32 -8.92 11.20 0.11
C VAL A 32 -7.53 10.55 0.11
N PRO A 33 -7.43 9.22 0.06
CA PRO A 33 -6.15 8.52 0.03
C PRO A 33 -5.29 8.93 -1.16
N THR A 34 -3.98 9.04 -0.96
CA THR A 34 -3.05 9.22 -2.09
C THR A 34 -2.79 7.88 -2.79
N HIS A 35 -2.73 6.80 -2.01
CA HIS A 35 -2.47 5.45 -2.46
C HIS A 35 -3.32 4.44 -1.68
N PHE A 36 -3.49 3.28 -2.29
CA PHE A 36 -4.02 2.07 -1.67
C PHE A 36 -2.96 1.00 -1.64
N PHE A 37 -3.03 0.11 -0.67
CA PHE A 37 -2.20 -1.07 -0.64
C PHE A 37 -3.02 -2.35 -0.45
N LYS A 38 -2.40 -3.46 -0.84
CA LYS A 38 -2.87 -4.80 -0.55
C LYS A 38 -1.68 -5.66 -0.18
N VAL A 39 -1.79 -6.40 0.93
CA VAL A 39 -0.83 -7.44 1.32
C VAL A 39 -1.58 -8.77 1.33
N ALA A 40 -0.99 -9.79 0.71
CA ALA A 40 -1.56 -11.13 0.63
C ALA A 40 -0.53 -12.16 1.09
N ALA A 41 -0.98 -13.15 1.85
CA ALA A 41 -0.24 -14.39 2.08
C ALA A 41 -0.74 -15.42 1.06
N ILE A 42 0.18 -16.03 0.31
CA ILE A 42 -0.12 -16.98 -0.77
C ILE A 42 0.69 -18.27 -0.59
N GLN A 43 0.12 -19.40 -1.01
CA GLN A 43 0.84 -20.67 -1.15
C GLN A 43 0.80 -21.09 -2.61
N ASN A 44 1.94 -21.53 -3.16
CA ASN A 44 2.01 -21.98 -4.55
C ASN A 44 1.34 -23.34 -4.79
N LYS A 45 1.04 -24.08 -3.71
CA LYS A 45 0.35 -25.37 -3.73
C LYS A 45 -0.38 -25.59 -2.39
N PRO A 46 -1.41 -26.45 -2.35
CA PRO A 46 -2.03 -26.84 -1.08
C PRO A 46 -0.97 -27.34 -0.09
N ASN A 47 -1.01 -26.86 1.16
CA ASN A 47 -0.04 -27.17 2.22
C ASN A 47 1.43 -26.80 1.89
N GLY A 48 1.66 -25.87 0.96
CA GLY A 48 2.99 -25.37 0.61
C GLY A 48 3.53 -24.30 1.57
N GLU A 49 4.71 -23.76 1.27
CA GLU A 49 5.25 -22.60 1.98
C GLU A 49 4.39 -21.36 1.74
N TRP A 50 4.27 -20.53 2.77
CA TRP A 50 3.61 -19.24 2.67
C TRP A 50 4.59 -18.18 2.16
N HIS A 51 4.15 -17.40 1.19
CA HIS A 51 4.84 -16.21 0.73
C HIS A 51 3.97 -14.99 0.96
N GLN A 52 4.60 -13.87 1.29
CA GLN A 52 3.90 -12.60 1.42
C GLN A 52 4.18 -11.74 0.19
N VAL A 53 3.13 -11.13 -0.36
CA VAL A 53 3.25 -10.22 -1.50
C VAL A 53 2.46 -8.96 -1.20
N ALA A 54 3.07 -7.81 -1.45
CA ALA A 54 2.45 -6.51 -1.28
C ALA A 54 2.42 -5.72 -2.59
N TRP A 55 1.37 -4.92 -2.74
CA TRP A 55 1.20 -3.97 -3.83
C TRP A 55 0.80 -2.61 -3.28
N VAL A 56 1.31 -1.54 -3.87
CA VAL A 56 0.89 -0.16 -3.60
C VAL A 56 0.51 0.52 -4.91
N MET A 57 -0.73 0.98 -5.00
CA MET A 57 -1.31 1.58 -6.20
C MET A 57 -1.73 3.04 -5.93
N PRO A 58 -1.45 3.97 -6.85
CA PRO A 58 -1.89 5.35 -6.72
C PRO A 58 -3.41 5.46 -6.85
N ASN A 59 -4.02 6.38 -6.10
CA ASN A 59 -5.45 6.72 -6.22
C ASN A 59 -5.69 7.63 -7.43
N ILE A 60 -5.41 7.11 -8.63
CA ILE A 60 -5.64 7.77 -9.91
C ILE A 60 -6.29 6.77 -10.87
N ARG A 61 -6.82 7.26 -11.99
CA ARG A 61 -7.22 6.37 -13.08
C ARG A 61 -5.99 5.69 -13.66
N LEU A 62 -6.05 4.36 -13.75
CA LEU A 62 -5.02 3.54 -14.36
C LEU A 62 -5.50 3.04 -15.74
N PRO A 63 -4.59 2.83 -16.72
CA PRO A 63 -4.94 2.18 -17.99
C PRO A 63 -5.44 0.74 -17.77
N GLU A 64 -6.40 0.27 -18.58
CA GLU A 64 -6.95 -1.09 -18.43
C GLU A 64 -5.90 -2.21 -18.55
N GLN A 65 -4.89 -2.01 -19.40
CA GLN A 65 -3.87 -3.03 -19.69
C GLN A 65 -2.70 -3.02 -18.69
N ILE A 66 -2.80 -2.26 -17.60
CA ILE A 66 -1.71 -2.19 -16.63
C ILE A 66 -1.58 -3.52 -15.87
N LYS A 67 -0.35 -4.02 -15.77
CA LYS A 67 -0.07 -5.25 -15.01
C LYS A 67 0.10 -4.92 -13.54
N VAL A 68 -0.64 -5.62 -12.68
CA VAL A 68 -0.59 -5.43 -11.22
C VAL A 68 0.82 -5.65 -10.65
N ASP A 69 1.61 -6.51 -11.28
CA ASP A 69 2.98 -6.81 -10.85
C ASP A 69 3.92 -5.61 -10.91
N GLY A 70 3.61 -4.60 -11.74
CA GLY A 70 4.35 -3.33 -11.77
C GLY A 70 4.18 -2.49 -10.49
N PHE A 71 3.20 -2.83 -9.64
CA PHE A 71 2.95 -2.16 -8.36
C PHE A 71 3.47 -2.97 -7.16
N ARG A 72 4.21 -4.06 -7.38
CA ARG A 72 4.79 -4.84 -6.28
C ARG A 72 5.81 -4.03 -5.51
N VAL A 73 5.76 -4.15 -4.20
CA VAL A 73 6.68 -3.51 -3.27
C VAL A 73 7.06 -4.50 -2.16
N PRO A 74 8.19 -4.28 -1.47
CA PRO A 74 8.50 -5.04 -0.26
C PRO A 74 7.39 -4.88 0.79
N VAL A 75 7.06 -5.94 1.51
CA VAL A 75 6.03 -5.90 2.57
C VAL A 75 6.43 -4.93 3.66
N GLU A 76 7.72 -4.89 3.99
CA GLU A 76 8.33 -4.03 5.00
C GLU A 76 8.14 -2.54 4.66
N SER A 77 8.13 -2.18 3.37
CA SER A 77 7.85 -0.82 2.94
C SER A 77 6.41 -0.41 3.25
N VAL A 78 5.45 -1.33 3.08
CA VAL A 78 4.06 -1.08 3.46
C VAL A 78 3.91 -1.01 4.98
N GLU A 79 4.54 -1.92 5.72
CA GLU A 79 4.52 -1.90 7.19
C GLU A 79 5.07 -0.60 7.77
N SER A 80 6.21 -0.14 7.26
CA SER A 80 6.83 1.12 7.66
C SER A 80 5.92 2.31 7.34
N ALA A 81 5.26 2.28 6.19
CA ALA A 81 4.42 3.38 5.75
C ALA A 81 3.00 3.36 6.36
N SER A 82 2.49 2.22 6.81
CA SER A 82 1.16 2.10 7.41
C SER A 82 1.19 2.04 8.95
N GLY A 83 2.37 1.78 9.53
CA GLY A 83 2.53 1.53 10.97
C GLY A 83 1.92 0.20 11.42
N TRP A 84 1.72 -0.76 10.51
CA TRP A 84 1.10 -2.06 10.80
C TRP A 84 2.09 -3.19 10.56
N LYS A 85 1.91 -4.31 11.25
CA LYS A 85 2.61 -5.57 10.95
C LYS A 85 1.66 -6.55 10.28
N PHE A 86 2.03 -7.07 9.11
CA PHE A 86 1.21 -8.03 8.37
C PHE A 86 1.71 -9.45 8.62
N PHE A 87 0.75 -10.37 8.82
CA PHE A 87 1.02 -11.80 9.02
C PHE A 87 2.23 -12.12 9.92
N PRO A 88 2.35 -11.55 11.15
CA PRO A 88 3.56 -11.65 11.96
C PRO A 88 3.92 -13.08 12.40
N LYS A 89 3.00 -14.04 12.23
CA LYS A 89 3.21 -15.47 12.51
C LYS A 89 3.73 -16.26 11.31
N LEU A 90 3.71 -15.68 10.10
CA LEU A 90 4.33 -16.28 8.92
C LEU A 90 5.81 -15.86 8.94
N LYS A 91 6.71 -16.85 8.92
CA LYS A 91 8.14 -16.59 8.78
C LYS A 91 8.40 -16.06 7.36
N SER A 92 9.23 -15.03 7.23
CA SER A 92 9.70 -14.51 5.93
C SER A 92 10.68 -15.47 5.29
#